data_AF-A0A2G9G192-F1
#
_entry.id   AF-A0A2G9G192-F1
#
_cell.length_a   1.000
_cell.length_b   1.000
_cell.length_c   1.000
_cell.angle_alpha   90.00
_cell.angle_beta   90.00
_cell.angle_gamma   90.00
#
_symmetry.space_group_name_H-M   'P 1'
#
loop_
_entity.id
_entity.type
_entity.pdbx_description
1 polymer ?
#
loop_
_entity_poly.entity_id
_entity_poly.type
_entity_poly.pdbx_seq_one_letter_code
_entity_poly.pdbx_strand_id
1 'polypeptide(L)'
;MRRRQIGVLKLKNPVKIVCIIVTVSFIIIQIISALQLRNISPPTISSSKLRFPKPNISTGAKIGEFGETVIKMLPEDLVFTLFLPSAEAFRRDLRLNRDDSNFEAILTRVLGFSTVPRWISSVDLEYGKEKIYDSISGLKLYILKDLNKMVVVNGVVSQQVDLKMGNVLVHVMDGVVMDSEFEQSVQPEEDGEEERR
;
A
#
# COMPACT_ATOMS: atom_id res chain seq x y z
N MET A 1 31.83 -51.80 -11.07
CA MET A 1 31.48 -50.62 -10.25
C MET A 1 32.13 -49.38 -10.87
N ARG A 2 31.45 -48.65 -11.76
CA ARG A 2 32.01 -47.51 -12.51
C ARG A 2 31.94 -46.23 -11.67
N ARG A 3 33.05 -45.84 -11.05
CA ARG A 3 33.21 -44.49 -10.47
C ARG A 3 33.29 -43.48 -11.61
N ARG A 4 32.26 -42.64 -11.76
CA ARG A 4 32.33 -41.45 -12.62
C ARG A 4 33.34 -40.49 -12.00
N GLN A 5 34.50 -40.33 -12.64
CA GLN A 5 35.42 -39.25 -12.31
C GLN A 5 34.76 -37.93 -12.74
N ILE A 6 34.49 -37.08 -11.76
CA ILE A 6 34.16 -35.68 -12.00
C ILE A 6 35.47 -35.03 -12.43
N GLY A 7 35.64 -34.83 -13.74
CA GLY A 7 36.78 -34.13 -14.30
C GLY A 7 36.78 -32.69 -13.83
N VAL A 8 37.50 -32.41 -12.75
CA VAL A 8 37.84 -31.04 -12.36
C VAL A 8 38.71 -30.48 -13.47
N LEU A 9 38.18 -29.54 -14.25
CA LEU A 9 38.92 -28.81 -15.27
C LEU A 9 40.22 -28.26 -14.64
N LYS A 10 41.38 -28.81 -15.02
CA LYS A 10 42.69 -28.23 -14.69
C LYS A 10 42.87 -26.93 -15.45
N LEU A 11 42.34 -25.84 -14.93
CA LEU A 11 42.58 -24.51 -15.46
C LEU A 11 43.90 -23.96 -14.90
N LYS A 12 44.87 -23.73 -15.79
CA LYS A 12 46.22 -23.24 -15.43
C LYS A 12 46.28 -21.74 -15.11
N ASN A 13 45.16 -21.02 -15.15
CA ASN A 13 45.15 -19.56 -15.02
C ASN A 13 44.11 -19.12 -13.97
N PRO A 14 44.55 -18.56 -12.82
CA PRO A 14 43.67 -18.21 -11.71
C PRO A 14 42.63 -17.15 -12.10
N VAL A 15 43.00 -16.21 -12.99
CA VAL A 15 42.09 -15.17 -13.48
C VAL A 15 40.93 -15.78 -14.27
N LYS A 16 41.20 -16.79 -15.11
CA LYS A 16 40.17 -17.49 -15.86
C LYS A 16 39.22 -18.27 -14.95
N ILE A 17 39.73 -18.83 -13.85
CA ILE A 17 38.90 -19.54 -12.86
C ILE A 17 37.93 -18.56 -12.18
N VAL A 18 38.43 -17.43 -11.70
CA VAL A 18 37.58 -16.40 -11.07
C VAL A 18 36.52 -15.91 -12.04
N CYS A 19 36.90 -15.63 -13.29
CA CYS A 19 35.96 -15.15 -14.31
C CYS A 19 34.85 -16.18 -14.59
N ILE A 20 35.19 -17.47 -14.67
CA ILE A 20 34.22 -18.56 -14.83
C ILE A 20 33.30 -18.67 -13.61
N ILE A 21 33.84 -18.61 -12.39
CA ILE A 21 33.03 -18.69 -11.17
C ILE A 21 32.02 -17.53 -11.11
N VAL A 22 32.44 -16.31 -11.44
CA VAL A 22 31.56 -15.13 -11.45
C VAL A 22 30.47 -15.27 -12.52
N THR A 23 30.80 -15.71 -13.73
CA THR A 23 29.80 -15.92 -14.79
C THR A 23 28.81 -17.03 -14.44
N VAL A 24 29.29 -18.15 -13.92
CA VAL A 24 28.42 -19.26 -13.49
C VAL A 24 27.52 -18.82 -12.33
N SER A 25 28.06 -18.07 -11.36
CA SER A 25 27.27 -17.54 -10.23
C SER A 25 26.17 -16.59 -10.70
N PHE A 26 26.49 -15.69 -11.65
CA PHE A 26 25.51 -14.77 -12.23
C PHE A 26 24.40 -15.52 -12.97
N ILE A 27 24.74 -16.54 -13.77
CA ILE A 27 23.75 -17.37 -14.46
C ILE A 27 22.85 -18.12 -13.47
N ILE A 28 23.42 -18.67 -12.39
CA ILE A 28 22.65 -19.36 -11.35
C ILE A 28 21.66 -18.39 -10.69
N ILE A 29 22.11 -17.17 -10.34
CA ILE A 29 21.24 -16.13 -9.76
C ILE A 29 20.10 -15.79 -10.73
N GLN A 30 20.40 -15.59 -12.02
CA GLN A 30 19.38 -15.28 -13.02
C GLN A 30 18.36 -16.43 -13.19
N ILE A 31 18.81 -17.68 -13.14
CA ILE A 31 17.94 -18.86 -13.20
C ILE A 31 17.05 -18.94 -11.95
N ILE A 32 17.61 -18.72 -10.74
CA ILE A 32 16.84 -18.71 -9.49
C ILE A 32 15.81 -17.57 -9.51
N SER A 33 16.19 -16.37 -9.92
CA SER A 33 15.27 -15.23 -10.06
C SER A 33 14.16 -15.54 -11.07
N ALA A 34 14.48 -16.13 -12.23
CA ALA A 34 13.48 -16.53 -13.22
C ALA A 34 12.55 -17.65 -12.71
N LEU A 35 13.06 -18.60 -11.92
CA LEU A 35 12.27 -19.64 -11.26
C LEU A 35 11.36 -19.07 -10.17
N GLN A 36 11.83 -18.10 -9.39
CA GLN A 36 11.00 -17.39 -8.41
C GLN A 36 9.90 -16.57 -9.09
N LEU A 37 10.18 -15.92 -10.22
CA LEU A 37 9.14 -15.28 -11.03
C LEU A 37 8.14 -16.29 -11.64
N ARG A 38 8.59 -17.50 -12.00
CA ARG A 38 7.71 -18.54 -12.57
C ARG A 38 6.83 -19.26 -11.54
N ASN A 39 7.20 -19.19 -10.26
CA ASN A 39 6.35 -19.63 -9.15
C ASN A 39 5.21 -18.65 -8.84
N ILE A 40 5.25 -17.44 -9.43
CA ILE A 40 4.08 -16.58 -9.53
C ILE A 40 3.30 -17.10 -10.73
N SER A 41 2.27 -17.88 -10.43
CA SER A 41 1.35 -18.40 -11.45
C SER A 41 0.93 -17.25 -12.38
N PRO A 42 0.94 -17.42 -13.71
CA PRO A 42 0.39 -16.40 -14.60
C PRO A 42 -1.05 -16.12 -14.15
N PRO A 43 -1.47 -14.85 -13.99
CA PRO A 43 -2.87 -14.57 -13.74
C PRO A 43 -3.63 -15.15 -14.92
N THR A 44 -4.35 -16.23 -14.66
CA THR A 44 -5.34 -16.72 -15.60
C THR A 44 -6.32 -15.57 -15.72
N ILE A 45 -6.28 -14.86 -16.85
CA ILE A 45 -7.34 -13.94 -17.26
C ILE A 45 -8.55 -14.83 -17.56
N SER A 46 -9.17 -15.34 -16.50
CA SER A 46 -10.51 -15.84 -16.52
C SER A 46 -11.37 -14.61 -16.36
N SER A 47 -12.24 -14.38 -17.32
CA SER A 47 -13.37 -13.45 -17.25
C SER A 47 -14.39 -13.91 -16.19
N SER A 48 -13.92 -14.28 -15.00
CA SER A 48 -14.72 -14.53 -13.83
C SER A 48 -15.11 -13.18 -13.24
N LYS A 49 -16.27 -12.68 -13.70
CA LYS A 49 -17.24 -11.90 -12.94
C LYS A 49 -16.75 -11.60 -11.52
N LEU A 50 -16.21 -10.38 -11.31
CA LEU A 50 -15.65 -9.93 -10.03
C LEU A 50 -16.56 -10.37 -8.89
N ARG A 51 -16.09 -11.37 -8.14
CA ARG A 51 -16.74 -11.84 -6.93
C ARG A 51 -16.05 -11.14 -5.78
N PHE A 52 -16.22 -9.81 -5.73
CA PHE A 52 -15.97 -9.10 -4.49
C PHE A 52 -16.80 -9.83 -3.42
N PRO A 53 -16.22 -10.17 -2.25
CA PRO A 53 -17.04 -10.48 -1.11
C PRO A 53 -17.93 -9.25 -0.91
N LYS A 54 -19.24 -9.39 -1.19
CA LYS A 54 -20.20 -8.31 -1.00
C LYS A 54 -19.92 -7.77 0.41
N PRO A 55 -19.52 -6.49 0.56
CA PRO A 55 -19.41 -5.94 1.89
C PRO A 55 -20.76 -6.20 2.55
N ASN A 56 -20.74 -6.70 3.80
CA ASN A 56 -21.97 -6.76 4.58
C ASN A 56 -22.64 -5.40 4.45
N ILE A 57 -23.95 -5.36 4.18
CA ILE A 57 -24.68 -4.12 3.88
C ILE A 57 -24.37 -3.02 4.91
N SER A 58 -24.15 -3.42 6.17
CA SER A 58 -23.72 -2.55 7.27
C SER A 58 -22.34 -1.91 7.10
N THR A 59 -21.39 -2.61 6.48
CA THR A 59 -20.01 -2.15 6.29
C THR A 59 -19.87 -1.30 5.02
N GLY A 60 -20.61 -1.61 3.96
CA GLY A 60 -20.69 -0.73 2.78
C GLY A 60 -21.25 0.65 3.13
N ALA A 61 -22.30 0.68 3.96
CA ALA A 61 -22.86 1.93 4.48
C ALA A 61 -21.86 2.76 5.32
N LYS A 62 -20.93 2.11 6.02
CA LYS A 62 -19.92 2.78 6.86
C LYS A 62 -18.76 3.36 6.06
N ILE A 63 -18.39 2.73 4.96
CA ILE A 63 -17.27 3.14 4.12
C ILE A 63 -17.68 4.18 3.09
N GLY A 64 -18.93 4.09 2.61
CA GLY A 64 -19.43 4.96 1.58
C GLY A 64 -18.79 4.67 0.22
N GLU A 65 -19.25 5.41 -0.77
CA GLU A 65 -18.99 5.12 -2.18
C GLU A 65 -17.51 5.35 -2.58
N PHE A 66 -16.91 6.46 -2.14
CA PHE A 66 -15.49 6.74 -2.42
C PHE A 66 -14.60 5.63 -1.87
N GLY A 67 -14.89 5.18 -0.65
CA GLY A 67 -14.13 4.13 -0.01
C GLY A 67 -14.30 2.76 -0.68
N GLU A 68 -15.49 2.44 -1.21
CA GLU A 68 -15.66 1.25 -2.05
C GLU A 68 -14.77 1.31 -3.29
N THR A 69 -14.64 2.48 -3.94
CA THR A 69 -13.77 2.64 -5.10
C THR A 69 -12.30 2.44 -4.73
N VAL A 70 -11.83 3.07 -3.65
CA VAL A 70 -10.45 2.93 -3.16
C VAL A 70 -10.10 1.48 -2.84
N ILE A 71 -11.00 0.74 -2.18
CA ILE A 71 -10.76 -0.67 -1.85
C ILE A 71 -10.69 -1.54 -3.10
N LYS A 72 -11.46 -1.24 -4.14
CA LYS A 72 -11.41 -1.97 -5.42
C LYS A 72 -10.09 -1.77 -6.18
N MET A 73 -9.32 -0.73 -5.86
CA MET A 73 -7.99 -0.51 -6.43
C MET A 73 -6.92 -1.39 -5.80
N LEU A 74 -7.17 -1.97 -4.62
CA LEU A 74 -6.21 -2.86 -3.95
C LEU A 74 -6.28 -4.30 -4.49
N PRO A 75 -5.14 -4.99 -4.60
CA PRO A 75 -5.12 -6.39 -4.98
C PRO A 75 -5.74 -7.27 -3.90
N GLU A 76 -6.60 -8.21 -4.30
CA GLU A 76 -7.40 -9.02 -3.38
C GLU A 76 -6.60 -10.12 -2.65
N ASP A 77 -5.46 -10.52 -3.19
CA ASP A 77 -4.62 -11.64 -2.71
C ASP A 77 -3.55 -11.23 -1.71
N LEU A 78 -3.38 -9.92 -1.48
CA LEU A 78 -2.38 -9.36 -0.58
C LEU A 78 -3.02 -8.72 0.66
N VAL A 79 -2.22 -8.67 1.72
CA VAL A 79 -2.67 -8.16 3.02
C VAL A 79 -2.30 -6.69 3.16
N PHE A 80 -3.30 -5.85 3.42
CA PHE A 80 -3.11 -4.41 3.61
C PHE A 80 -3.82 -3.91 4.87
N THR A 81 -3.31 -2.80 5.39
CA THR A 81 -4.05 -1.90 6.27
C THR A 81 -4.28 -0.59 5.54
N LEU A 82 -5.54 -0.18 5.43
CA LEU A 82 -5.97 1.02 4.74
C LEU A 82 -6.52 2.02 5.76
N PHE A 83 -5.92 3.20 5.82
CA PHE A 83 -6.40 4.35 6.60
C PHE A 83 -7.33 5.19 5.74
N LEU A 84 -8.55 4.70 5.57
CA LEU A 84 -9.49 5.19 4.58
C LEU A 84 -10.18 6.46 5.06
N PRO A 85 -10.10 7.59 4.34
CA PRO A 85 -10.88 8.77 4.70
C PRO A 85 -12.38 8.45 4.64
N SER A 86 -13.14 8.96 5.60
CA SER A 86 -14.60 8.94 5.52
C SER A 86 -15.08 9.69 4.27
N ALA A 87 -16.29 9.39 3.80
CA ALA A 87 -16.88 10.13 2.68
C ALA A 87 -16.95 11.64 2.97
N GLU A 88 -17.07 12.01 4.25
CA GLU A 88 -17.18 13.38 4.70
C GLU A 88 -15.81 14.05 4.68
N ALA A 89 -14.73 13.34 5.05
CA ALA A 89 -13.36 13.79 4.88
C ALA A 89 -12.99 13.99 3.40
N PHE A 90 -13.38 13.07 2.50
CA PHE A 90 -13.16 13.25 1.06
C PHE A 90 -13.81 14.54 0.52
N ARG A 91 -15.05 14.82 0.94
CA ARG A 91 -15.79 16.02 0.50
C ARG A 91 -15.26 17.29 1.14
N ARG A 92 -14.88 17.24 2.42
CA ARG A 92 -14.45 18.41 3.19
C ARG A 92 -13.02 18.81 2.84
N ASP A 93 -12.11 17.85 2.83
CA ASP A 93 -10.67 18.12 2.77
C ASP A 93 -10.18 18.19 1.32
N LEU A 94 -10.78 17.42 0.40
CA LEU A 94 -10.39 17.39 -1.03
C LEU A 94 -11.44 18.02 -1.95
N ARG A 95 -12.60 18.44 -1.43
CA ARG A 95 -13.74 18.93 -2.24
C ARG A 95 -14.14 17.95 -3.34
N LEU A 96 -13.89 16.66 -3.12
CA LEU A 96 -13.96 15.64 -4.15
C LEU A 96 -15.42 15.34 -4.55
N ASN A 97 -15.67 15.34 -5.84
CA ASN A 97 -16.92 14.90 -6.45
C ASN A 97 -16.64 13.83 -7.52
N ARG A 98 -17.63 12.98 -7.83
CA ARG A 98 -17.49 11.92 -8.87
C ARG A 98 -17.26 12.47 -10.26
N ASP A 99 -17.79 13.67 -10.52
CA ASP A 99 -17.69 14.33 -11.82
C ASP A 99 -16.34 15.07 -11.98
N ASP A 100 -15.45 15.00 -10.99
CA ASP A 100 -14.12 15.57 -11.08
C ASP A 100 -13.27 14.81 -12.10
N SER A 101 -12.68 15.53 -13.06
CA SER A 101 -11.81 14.94 -14.07
C SER A 101 -10.58 14.25 -13.48
N ASN A 102 -10.15 14.67 -12.28
CA ASN A 102 -9.00 14.12 -11.56
C ASN A 102 -9.39 13.08 -10.51
N PHE A 103 -10.66 12.66 -10.45
CA PHE A 103 -11.20 11.76 -9.43
C PHE A 103 -10.32 10.53 -9.19
N GLU A 104 -10.02 9.76 -10.23
CA GLU A 104 -9.21 8.54 -10.15
C GLU A 104 -7.76 8.82 -9.73
N ALA A 105 -7.18 9.93 -10.19
CA ALA A 105 -5.82 10.33 -9.83
C ALA A 105 -5.72 10.71 -8.34
N ILE A 106 -6.70 11.45 -7.85
CA ILE A 106 -6.83 11.82 -6.43
C ILE A 106 -6.98 10.57 -5.57
N LEU A 107 -7.90 9.66 -5.93
CA LEU A 107 -8.09 8.41 -5.18
C LEU A 107 -6.82 7.55 -5.18
N THR A 108 -6.11 7.46 -6.30
CA THR A 108 -4.85 6.73 -6.40
C THR A 108 -3.77 7.36 -5.50
N ARG A 109 -3.67 8.69 -5.46
CA ARG A 109 -2.70 9.39 -4.59
C ARG A 109 -3.02 9.17 -3.11
N VAL A 110 -4.28 9.31 -2.72
CA VAL A 110 -4.75 9.01 -1.37
C VAL A 110 -4.45 7.55 -1.02
N LEU A 111 -4.79 6.60 -1.89
CA LEU A 111 -4.51 5.18 -1.68
C LEU A 111 -3.02 4.91 -1.46
N GLY A 112 -2.16 5.48 -2.31
CA GLY A 112 -0.72 5.28 -2.25
C GLY A 112 -0.11 5.67 -0.91
N PHE A 113 -0.56 6.79 -0.33
CA PHE A 113 -0.03 7.28 0.94
C PHE A 113 -0.75 6.68 2.17
N SER A 114 -2.06 6.46 2.10
CA SER A 114 -2.87 6.00 3.24
C SER A 114 -2.90 4.48 3.46
N THR A 115 -2.15 3.72 2.66
CA THR A 115 -2.14 2.25 2.74
C THR A 115 -0.78 1.72 3.13
N VAL A 116 -0.75 0.72 4.01
CA VAL A 116 0.45 -0.03 4.42
C VAL A 116 0.32 -1.49 3.97
N PRO A 117 1.33 -2.09 3.30
CA PRO A 117 1.32 -3.47 2.83
C PRO A 117 1.54 -4.51 3.95
N ARG A 118 0.78 -4.41 5.04
CA ARG A 118 0.74 -5.38 6.14
C ARG A 118 -0.52 -5.21 6.98
N TRP A 119 -0.81 -6.19 7.83
CA TRP A 119 -1.87 -6.10 8.84
C TRP A 119 -1.41 -5.30 10.07
N ILE A 120 -2.17 -4.27 10.46
CA ILE A 120 -1.94 -3.43 11.64
C ILE A 120 -3.28 -3.22 12.32
N SER A 121 -3.57 -4.03 13.33
CA SER A 121 -4.79 -3.86 14.12
C SER A 121 -4.59 -2.86 15.25
N SER A 122 -5.68 -2.23 15.71
CA SER A 122 -5.63 -1.35 16.88
C SER A 122 -5.17 -2.08 18.14
N VAL A 123 -5.27 -3.42 18.20
CA VAL A 123 -4.76 -4.22 19.32
C VAL A 123 -3.24 -4.36 19.31
N ASP A 124 -2.61 -4.21 18.15
CA ASP A 124 -1.15 -4.29 17.98
C ASP A 124 -0.45 -2.97 18.37
N LEU A 125 -1.23 -1.90 18.57
CA LEU A 125 -0.74 -0.57 18.91
C LEU A 125 -0.79 -0.33 20.43
N GLU A 126 0.33 0.16 20.96
CA GLU A 126 0.45 0.57 22.36
C GLU A 126 -0.07 2.01 22.53
N TYR A 127 -0.70 2.31 23.66
CA TYR A 127 -1.24 3.64 23.94
C TYR A 127 -0.13 4.71 23.98
N GLY A 128 -0.35 5.81 23.26
CA GLY A 128 0.56 6.96 23.25
C GLY A 128 1.95 6.68 22.66
N LYS A 129 2.19 5.47 22.15
CA LYS A 129 3.48 5.08 21.57
C LYS A 129 3.36 5.01 20.06
N GLU A 130 4.07 5.92 19.42
CA GLU A 130 4.13 6.01 17.98
C GLU A 130 4.94 4.85 17.38
N LYS A 131 4.42 4.30 16.29
CA LYS A 131 5.07 3.33 15.43
C LYS A 131 5.13 3.89 14.02
N ILE A 132 6.25 3.67 13.36
CA ILE A 132 6.52 4.20 12.02
C ILE A 132 6.41 3.05 11.02
N TYR A 133 5.65 3.27 9.95
CA TYR A 133 5.48 2.30 8.86
C TYR A 133 5.67 2.99 7.50
N ASP A 134 6.07 2.21 6.50
CA ASP A 134 6.15 2.67 5.11
C ASP A 134 4.82 2.43 4.41
N SER A 135 4.27 3.49 3.80
CA SER A 135 3.10 3.39 2.92
C SER A 135 3.45 2.73 1.59
N ILE A 136 2.44 2.45 0.74
CA ILE A 136 2.65 1.94 -0.62
C ILE A 136 3.52 2.90 -1.45
N SER A 137 3.40 4.21 -1.26
CA SER A 137 4.24 5.22 -1.93
C SER A 137 5.67 5.28 -1.39
N GLY A 138 6.00 4.53 -0.33
CA GLY A 138 7.30 4.53 0.32
C GLY A 138 7.51 5.68 1.31
N LEU A 139 6.49 6.51 1.53
CA LEU A 139 6.53 7.59 2.52
C LEU A 139 6.11 7.09 3.90
N LYS A 140 6.62 7.76 4.94
CA LYS A 140 6.44 7.36 6.34
C LYS A 140 5.06 7.74 6.87
N LEU A 141 4.40 6.79 7.52
CA LEU A 141 3.22 7.00 8.35
C LEU A 141 3.57 6.82 9.83
N TYR A 142 3.14 7.78 10.63
CA TYR A 142 3.30 7.83 12.07
C TYR A 142 1.99 7.44 12.73
N ILE A 143 1.97 6.26 13.35
CA ILE A 143 0.74 5.59 13.78
C ILE A 143 0.78 5.38 15.28
N LEU A 144 -0.25 5.81 15.99
CA LEU A 144 -0.38 5.58 17.43
C LEU A 144 -1.83 5.24 17.80
N LYS A 145 -2.01 4.76 19.03
CA LYS A 145 -3.32 4.58 19.64
C LYS A 145 -3.57 5.65 20.69
N ASP A 146 -4.67 6.38 20.55
CA ASP A 146 -5.06 7.40 21.53
C ASP A 146 -5.75 6.80 22.76
N LEU A 147 -6.08 7.65 23.73
CA LEU A 147 -6.77 7.25 24.96
C LEU A 147 -8.20 6.74 24.73
N ASN A 148 -8.84 7.15 23.63
CA ASN A 148 -10.16 6.70 23.21
C ASN A 148 -10.12 5.35 22.47
N LYS A 149 -8.94 4.72 22.38
CA LYS A 149 -8.68 3.48 21.64
C LYS A 149 -8.79 3.63 20.12
N MET A 150 -8.78 4.87 19.63
CA MET A 150 -8.78 5.20 18.22
C MET A 150 -7.35 5.15 17.68
N VAL A 151 -7.23 4.75 16.43
CA VAL A 151 -5.97 4.84 15.68
C VAL A 151 -5.81 6.28 15.21
N VAL A 152 -4.64 6.85 15.42
CA VAL A 152 -4.25 8.17 14.91
C VAL A 152 -3.10 7.97 13.94
N VAL A 153 -3.20 8.57 12.75
CA VAL A 153 -2.19 8.50 11.70
C VAL A 153 -1.82 9.90 11.26
N ASN A 154 -0.56 10.29 11.41
CA ASN A 154 -0.06 11.64 11.08
C ASN A 154 -0.95 12.75 11.69
N GLY A 155 -1.47 12.54 12.89
CA GLY A 155 -2.37 13.49 13.57
C GLY A 155 -3.86 13.37 13.19
N VAL A 156 -4.21 12.60 12.15
CA VAL A 156 -5.61 12.35 11.76
C VAL A 156 -6.18 11.21 12.60
N VAL A 157 -7.30 11.47 13.29
CA VAL A 157 -7.97 10.51 14.17
C VAL A 157 -8.93 9.63 13.37
N SER A 158 -9.02 8.34 13.71
CA SER A 158 -10.04 7.44 13.16
C SER A 158 -11.41 7.67 13.79
N GLN A 159 -12.47 7.49 13.02
CA GLN A 159 -13.86 7.38 13.49
C GLN A 159 -14.22 5.92 13.79
N GLN A 160 -13.61 4.98 13.06
CA GLN A 160 -13.85 3.56 13.22
C GLN A 160 -12.58 2.77 12.95
N VAL A 161 -12.33 1.74 13.76
CA VAL A 161 -11.12 0.92 13.66
C VAL A 161 -11.45 -0.54 13.38
N ASP A 162 -10.48 -1.26 12.83
CA ASP A 162 -10.48 -2.71 12.66
C ASP A 162 -11.63 -3.29 11.81
N LEU A 163 -12.06 -2.59 10.76
CA LEU A 163 -13.03 -3.12 9.81
C LEU A 163 -12.37 -4.11 8.85
N LYS A 164 -12.66 -5.40 9.02
CA LYS A 164 -12.15 -6.44 8.13
C LYS A 164 -12.95 -6.54 6.84
N MET A 165 -12.28 -6.40 5.70
CA MET A 165 -12.82 -6.59 4.35
C MET A 165 -11.92 -7.50 3.53
N GLY A 166 -12.20 -8.81 3.55
CA GLY A 166 -11.32 -9.80 2.92
C GLY A 166 -9.92 -9.77 3.54
N ASN A 167 -8.92 -9.48 2.71
CA ASN A 167 -7.51 -9.35 3.11
C ASN A 167 -7.10 -7.91 3.46
N VAL A 168 -8.02 -6.96 3.40
CA VAL A 168 -7.79 -5.56 3.78
C VAL A 168 -8.39 -5.29 5.16
N LEU A 169 -7.59 -4.70 6.05
CA LEU A 169 -8.05 -4.13 7.31
C LEU A 169 -8.23 -2.62 7.12
N VAL A 170 -9.43 -2.11 7.39
CA VAL A 170 -9.77 -0.70 7.20
C VAL A 170 -9.94 0.00 8.54
N HIS A 171 -9.27 1.13 8.69
CA HIS A 171 -9.56 2.13 9.73
C HIS A 171 -10.13 3.35 9.03
N VAL A 172 -11.36 3.74 9.36
CA VAL A 172 -12.03 4.90 8.77
C VAL A 172 -11.56 6.15 9.48
N MET A 173 -11.02 7.12 8.73
CA MET A 173 -10.37 8.32 9.21
C MET A 173 -11.30 9.54 9.15
N ASP A 174 -11.23 10.41 10.15
CA ASP A 174 -11.93 11.71 10.20
C ASP A 174 -11.17 12.82 9.44
N GLY A 175 -10.36 12.43 8.47
CA GLY A 175 -9.58 13.34 7.66
C GLY A 175 -8.83 12.57 6.60
N VAL A 176 -8.28 13.29 5.63
CA VAL A 176 -7.45 12.68 4.60
C VAL A 176 -6.00 12.61 5.07
N VAL A 177 -5.47 11.39 5.17
CA VAL A 177 -4.05 11.14 5.43
C VAL A 177 -3.30 11.29 4.11
N MET A 178 -2.50 12.34 3.97
CA MET A 178 -1.74 12.64 2.75
C MET A 178 -0.32 13.16 3.01
N ASP A 179 0.50 13.14 1.96
CA ASP A 179 1.81 13.78 1.95
C ASP A 179 1.70 15.29 1.74
N SER A 180 2.73 16.01 2.17
CA SER A 180 2.75 17.48 2.12
C SER A 180 2.70 18.04 0.70
N GLU A 181 3.26 17.34 -0.30
CA GLU A 181 3.19 17.80 -1.69
C GLU A 181 1.75 17.73 -2.19
N PHE A 182 1.06 16.62 -1.90
CA PHE A 182 -0.35 16.47 -2.25
C PHE A 182 -1.22 17.47 -1.50
N GLU A 183 -0.99 17.67 -0.20
CA GLU A 183 -1.71 18.67 0.60
C GLU A 183 -1.62 20.07 -0.01
N GLN A 184 -0.43 20.51 -0.41
CA GLN A 184 -0.23 21.81 -1.06
C GLN A 184 -0.98 21.93 -2.39
N SER A 185 -1.11 20.84 -3.14
CA SER A 185 -1.82 20.84 -4.43
C SER A 185 -3.33 20.94 -4.33
N VAL A 186 -3.91 20.65 -3.16
CA VAL A 186 -5.36 20.66 -2.92
C VAL A 186 -5.80 21.81 -2.01
N GLN A 187 -4.84 22.52 -1.40
CA GLN A 187 -5.12 23.73 -0.66
C GLN A 187 -5.62 24.83 -1.61
N PRO A 188 -6.69 25.56 -1.25
CA PRO A 188 -7.09 26.73 -2.00
C PRO A 188 -5.97 27.77 -1.91
N GLU A 189 -5.64 28.43 -3.03
CA GLU A 189 -4.78 29.61 -2.98
C GLU A 189 -5.45 30.63 -2.04
N GLU A 190 -4.80 30.97 -0.92
CA GLU A 190 -5.25 32.09 -0.09
C GLU A 190 -5.14 33.35 -0.95
N ASP A 191 -6.29 33.89 -1.37
CA ASP A 191 -6.36 35.18 -2.05
C ASP A 191 -5.64 36.22 -1.19
N GLY A 192 -4.46 36.66 -1.65
CA GLY A 192 -3.62 37.61 -0.94
C GLY A 192 -4.39 38.87 -0.58
N GLU A 193 -4.59 39.07 0.72
CA GLU A 193 -5.23 40.27 1.24
C GLU A 193 -4.43 41.51 0.82
N GLU A 194 -5.15 42.43 0.15
CA GLU A 194 -4.70 43.77 -0.18
C GLU A 194 -4.17 44.51 1.05
N GLU A 195 -2.85 44.68 1.20
CA GLU A 195 -2.31 45.72 2.06
C GLU A 195 -2.10 47.02 1.27
N ARG A 196 -3.22 47.70 1.02
CA ARG A 196 -3.24 49.16 0.89
C ARG A 196 -2.83 49.75 2.24
N ARG A 197 -1.59 50.22 2.36
CA ARG A 197 -1.24 51.41 3.16
C ARG A 197 -0.06 52.16 2.56
#